data_AF-A0A3D5YGR8-F1
#
_entry.id   AF-A0A3D5YGR8-F1
#
_cell.length_a   1.000
_cell.length_b   1.000
_cell.length_c   1.000
_cell.angle_alpha   90.00
_cell.angle_beta   90.00
_cell.angle_gamma   90.00
#
_symmetry.space_group_name_H-M   'P 1'
#
loop_
_entity.id
_entity.type
_entity.pdbx_description
1 polymer ?
#
loop_
_entity_poly.entity_id
_entity_poly.type
_entity_poly.pdbx_seq_one_letter_code
_entity_poly.pdbx_strand_id
1 'polypeptide(L)'
;MLIYLEQQAKDSPVAKAILSRFSDVNVVEIQHYKNVFDKKIGYPTEKCLILAKSDRLKLFPVPENYGYSDAKAFFFVTQLNCVFDCAYCYLKGAFKNDFPVIFVNYPDIQEELRNKILELRDA
;
A
#
# COMPACT_ATOMS: atom_id res chain seq x y z
N MET A 1 9.25 4.74 17.31
CA MET A 1 8.74 4.19 16.04
C MET A 1 8.99 5.21 14.94
N LEU A 2 9.39 4.75 13.76
CA LEU A 2 9.71 5.60 12.61
C LEU A 2 8.61 5.45 11.54
N ILE A 3 8.05 6.58 11.08
CA ILE A 3 7.13 6.64 9.96
C ILE A 3 7.77 7.42 8.83
N TYR A 4 7.87 6.80 7.65
CA TYR A 4 8.17 7.52 6.42
C TYR A 4 6.88 8.05 5.82
N LEU A 5 6.81 9.36 5.59
CA LEU A 5 5.62 10.01 5.02
C LEU A 5 5.96 10.57 3.65
N GLU A 6 5.30 10.06 2.62
CA GLU A 6 5.42 10.61 1.28
C GLU A 6 4.85 12.04 1.25
N GLN A 7 5.56 12.97 0.62
CA GLN A 7 5.15 14.39 0.56
C GLN A 7 3.72 14.54 0.04
N GLN A 8 3.35 13.75 -0.97
CA GLN A 8 2.00 13.79 -1.55
C GLN A 8 0.91 13.24 -0.61
N ALA A 9 1.29 12.42 0.37
CA ALA A 9 0.39 11.82 1.36
C ALA A 9 0.15 12.72 2.59
N LYS A 10 0.98 13.76 2.79
CA LYS A 10 0.97 14.64 3.97
C LYS A 10 -0.40 15.22 4.31
N ASP A 11 -1.14 15.64 3.30
CA ASP A 11 -2.46 16.25 3.48
C ASP A 11 -3.63 15.28 3.49
N SER A 12 -3.37 13.97 3.29
CA SER A 12 -4.43 12.98 3.37
C SER A 12 -5.06 12.95 4.77
N PRO A 13 -6.40 13.04 4.89
CA PRO A 13 -7.08 12.84 6.16
C PRO A 13 -6.74 11.50 6.81
N VAL A 14 -6.52 10.46 6.00
CA VAL A 14 -6.13 9.12 6.47
C VAL A 14 -4.72 9.15 7.07
N ALA A 15 -3.76 9.81 6.42
CA ALA A 15 -2.41 9.95 6.96
C ALA A 15 -2.43 10.71 8.29
N LYS A 16 -3.13 11.85 8.35
CA LYS A 16 -3.31 12.65 9.57
C LYS A 16 -3.97 11.83 10.70
N ALA A 17 -4.99 11.04 10.38
CA ALA A 17 -5.68 10.17 11.33
C ALA A 17 -4.81 9.01 11.83
N ILE A 18 -3.91 8.47 11.00
CA ILE A 18 -2.95 7.44 11.44
C ILE A 18 -1.90 8.07 12.35
N LEU A 19 -1.31 9.20 11.93
CA LEU A 19 -0.27 9.90 12.70
C LEU A 19 -0.77 10.31 14.09
N SER A 20 -2.03 10.74 14.22
CA SER A 20 -2.61 11.16 15.51
C SER A 20 -2.80 10.02 16.51
N ARG A 21 -2.66 8.75 16.09
CA ARG A 21 -2.72 7.58 17.00
C ARG A 21 -1.41 7.33 17.73
N PHE A 22 -0.33 8.01 17.35
CA PHE A 22 0.98 7.84 17.96
C PHE A 22 1.30 9.07 18.80
N SER A 23 1.58 8.86 20.09
CA SER A 23 1.95 9.93 21.03
C SER A 23 3.39 10.40 20.87
N ASP A 24 4.26 9.53 20.35
CA ASP A 24 5.68 9.81 20.11
C ASP A 24 6.17 9.03 18.88
N VAL A 25 6.27 9.73 17.74
CA VAL A 25 6.65 9.13 16.46
C VAL A 25 7.59 10.03 15.68
N ASN A 26 8.69 9.44 15.20
CA ASN A 26 9.61 10.12 14.30
C ASN A 26 9.04 10.05 12.88
N VAL A 27 8.74 11.20 12.28
CA VAL A 27 8.24 11.28 10.91
C VAL A 27 9.36 11.76 9.99
N VAL A 28 9.70 10.95 8.99
CA VAL A 28 10.67 11.32 7.94
C VAL A 28 9.92 11.52 6.64
N GLU A 29 9.91 12.76 6.15
CA GLU A 29 9.32 13.05 4.86
C GLU A 29 10.18 12.48 3.72
N ILE A 30 9.54 11.83 2.76
CA ILE A 30 10.19 11.23 1.59
C ILE A 30 9.49 11.66 0.31
N GLN A 31 10.24 11.73 -0.79
CA GLN A 31 9.67 12.10 -2.09
C GLN A 31 8.74 11.02 -2.66
N HIS A 32 9.12 9.76 -2.53
CA HIS A 32 8.37 8.63 -3.06
C HIS A 32 8.64 7.35 -2.25
N TYR A 33 7.61 6.54 -1.99
CA TYR A 33 7.72 5.37 -1.10
C TYR A 33 8.81 4.37 -1.53
N LYS A 34 9.02 4.19 -2.83
CA LYS A 34 10.07 3.29 -3.38
C LYS A 34 11.49 3.71 -3.01
N ASN A 35 11.73 4.98 -2.68
CA ASN A 35 13.06 5.42 -2.22
C ASN A 35 13.47 4.74 -0.92
N VAL A 36 12.50 4.22 -0.16
CA VAL A 36 12.71 3.41 1.05
C VAL A 36 12.37 1.95 0.77
N PHE A 37 11.17 1.67 0.26
CA PHE A 37 10.64 0.32 0.09
C PHE A 37 11.47 -0.59 -0.84
N ASP A 38 12.06 -0.04 -1.91
CA ASP A 38 12.86 -0.81 -2.87
C ASP A 38 14.36 -0.85 -2.51
N LYS A 39 14.73 -0.37 -1.32
CA LYS A 39 16.12 -0.41 -0.82
C LYS A 39 16.28 -1.53 0.20
N LYS A 40 17.42 -2.21 0.12
CA LYS A 40 17.90 -3.08 1.20
C LYS A 40 18.36 -2.18 2.34
N ILE A 41 17.68 -2.24 3.47
CA ILE A 41 18.00 -1.45 4.67
C ILE A 41 18.53 -2.43 5.71
N GLY A 42 19.76 -2.19 6.18
CA GLY A 42 20.55 -3.15 6.96
C GLY A 42 20.40 -3.06 8.49
N TYR A 43 19.31 -2.51 9.01
CA TYR A 43 19.18 -2.26 10.45
C TYR A 43 17.79 -2.68 10.97
N PRO A 44 17.61 -3.94 11.41
CA PRO A 44 16.32 -4.42 11.91
C PRO A 44 16.31 -4.37 13.44
N THR A 45 16.08 -3.20 14.02
CA THR A 45 15.66 -3.14 15.44
C THR A 45 14.37 -2.37 15.65
N GLU A 46 14.00 -1.45 14.75
CA GLU A 46 12.76 -0.68 14.89
C GLU A 46 11.78 -0.98 13.75
N LYS A 47 10.55 -1.37 14.11
CA LYS A 47 9.44 -1.49 13.15
C LYS A 47 9.16 -0.11 12.56
N CYS A 48 9.20 -0.02 11.23
CA CYS A 48 8.89 1.20 10.49
C CYS A 48 7.57 1.04 9.72
N LEU A 49 6.92 2.17 9.42
CA LEU A 49 5.71 2.22 8.58
C LEU A 49 5.92 3.27 7.48
N ILE A 50 5.43 3.00 6.28
CA ILE A 50 5.45 3.93 5.16
C ILE A 50 4.01 4.36 4.85
N LEU A 51 3.74 5.66 4.88
CA LEU A 51 2.47 6.26 4.45
C LEU A 51 2.69 6.93 3.09
N ALA A 52 1.97 6.46 2.09
CA ALA A 52 2.24 6.78 0.69
C ALA A 52 0.96 7.08 -0.09
N LYS A 53 1.08 7.66 -1.28
CA LYS A 53 0.01 7.62 -2.27
C LYS A 53 0.32 6.55 -3.32
N SER A 54 -0.69 5.79 -3.72
CA SER A 54 -0.52 4.81 -4.80
C SER A 54 -0.62 5.54 -6.13
N ASP A 55 0.46 5.51 -6.91
CA ASP A 55 0.46 5.90 -8.33
C ASP A 55 -0.16 4.81 -9.22
N ARG A 56 -0.35 3.61 -8.67
CA ARG A 56 -0.94 2.45 -9.36
C ARG A 56 -2.38 2.27 -8.94
N LEU A 57 -3.24 3.14 -9.45
CA LEU A 57 -4.68 3.07 -9.21
C LEU A 57 -5.36 1.93 -9.98
N LYS A 58 -4.69 1.37 -10.99
CA LYS A 58 -5.22 0.36 -11.90
C LYS A 58 -5.76 -0.89 -11.19
N LEU A 59 -6.92 -1.35 -11.66
CA LEU A 59 -7.47 -2.67 -11.37
C LEU A 59 -6.83 -3.72 -12.27
N PHE A 60 -6.22 -4.73 -11.66
CA PHE A 60 -5.59 -5.82 -12.38
C PHE A 60 -6.55 -7.00 -12.45
N PRO A 61 -6.79 -7.61 -13.62
CA PRO A 61 -7.53 -8.86 -13.67
C PRO A 61 -6.76 -9.92 -12.87
N VAL A 62 -7.49 -10.74 -12.12
CA VAL A 62 -6.87 -11.89 -11.45
C VAL A 62 -6.40 -12.90 -12.50
N PRO A 63 -5.37 -13.72 -12.21
CA PRO A 63 -4.96 -14.78 -13.11
C PRO A 63 -6.09 -15.78 -13.36
N GLU A 64 -6.00 -16.51 -14.47
CA GLU A 64 -6.91 -17.61 -14.79
C GLU A 64 -6.98 -18.59 -13.61
N ASN A 65 -8.19 -18.97 -13.18
CA ASN A 65 -8.49 -19.81 -12.01
C ASN A 65 -8.39 -19.14 -10.62
N TYR A 66 -8.12 -17.84 -10.51
CA TYR A 66 -8.14 -17.10 -9.24
C TYR A 66 -9.45 -16.34 -8.99
N GLY A 67 -10.37 -16.35 -9.96
CA GLY A 67 -11.71 -15.78 -9.85
C GLY A 67 -12.78 -16.83 -9.56
N TYR A 68 -14.02 -16.37 -9.36
CA TYR A 68 -15.18 -17.25 -9.38
C TYR A 68 -15.51 -17.65 -10.82
N SER A 69 -15.98 -18.88 -11.02
CA SER A 69 -16.52 -19.34 -12.30
C SER A 69 -17.61 -18.38 -12.78
N ASP A 70 -17.51 -17.96 -14.05
CA ASP A 70 -18.39 -17.01 -14.74
C ASP A 70 -18.35 -15.54 -14.24
N ALA A 71 -17.36 -15.15 -13.43
CA ALA A 71 -17.20 -13.76 -12.98
C ALA A 71 -15.88 -13.11 -13.41
N LYS A 72 -15.95 -11.85 -13.86
CA LYS A 72 -14.76 -11.00 -14.04
C LYS A 72 -14.24 -10.59 -12.65
N ALA A 73 -13.05 -11.06 -12.28
CA ALA A 73 -12.45 -10.76 -10.98
C ALA A 73 -11.19 -9.89 -11.13
N PHE A 74 -11.01 -8.96 -10.18
CA PHE A 74 -9.94 -7.98 -10.18
C PHE A 74 -9.29 -7.87 -8.80
N PHE A 75 -8.01 -7.50 -8.77
CA PHE A 75 -7.32 -7.08 -7.56
C PHE A 75 -6.84 -5.63 -7.69
N PHE A 76 -6.79 -4.94 -6.55
CA PHE A 76 -6.24 -3.60 -6.38
C PHE A 76 -5.41 -3.58 -5.11
N VAL A 77 -4.57 -2.56 -4.96
CA VAL A 77 -3.57 -2.51 -3.88
C VAL A 77 -3.84 -1.30 -3.00
N THR A 78 -4.19 -1.56 -1.74
CA THR A 78 -4.30 -0.54 -0.68
C THR A 78 -3.10 -0.56 0.27
N GLN A 79 -2.32 -1.64 0.25
CA GLN A 79 -1.14 -1.82 1.09
C GLN A 79 -0.10 -2.70 0.40
N LEU A 80 1.16 -2.54 0.78
CA LEU A 80 2.25 -3.46 0.45
C LEU A 80 2.87 -4.00 1.73
N ASN A 81 3.38 -5.22 1.65
CA ASN A 81 3.98 -5.96 2.76
C ASN A 81 3.01 -6.21 3.93
N CYS A 82 3.51 -6.67 5.07
CA CYS A 82 2.68 -7.06 6.21
C CYS A 82 3.40 -6.83 7.54
N VAL A 83 2.64 -6.67 8.63
CA VAL A 83 3.18 -6.54 10.00
C VAL A 83 3.58 -7.87 10.64
N PHE A 84 3.22 -9.00 10.00
CA PHE A 84 3.42 -10.34 10.52
C PHE A 84 4.70 -10.99 10.00
N ASP A 85 5.37 -11.73 10.88
CA ASP A 85 6.62 -12.43 10.59
C ASP A 85 6.38 -13.94 10.34
N CYS A 86 5.46 -14.29 9.43
CA CYS A 86 5.15 -15.69 9.17
C CYS A 86 6.37 -16.45 8.62
N ALA A 87 6.65 -17.64 9.14
CA ALA A 87 7.79 -18.47 8.70
C ALA A 87 7.72 -18.82 7.19
N TYR A 88 6.51 -18.92 6.64
CA TYR A 88 6.23 -19.28 5.25
C TYR A 88 5.93 -18.08 4.33
N CYS A 89 6.19 -16.84 4.79
CA CYS A 89 5.79 -15.66 4.05
C CYS A 89 6.61 -15.47 2.76
N TYR A 90 5.96 -15.59 1.60
CA TYR A 90 6.61 -15.36 0.30
C TYR A 90 7.07 -13.90 0.11
N LEU A 91 6.42 -12.94 0.77
CA LEU A 91 6.75 -11.51 0.65
C LEU A 91 8.17 -11.19 1.12
N LYS A 92 8.72 -12.00 2.04
CA LYS A 92 10.11 -11.91 2.51
C LYS A 92 11.13 -12.05 1.38
N GLY A 93 10.79 -12.80 0.33
CA GLY A 93 11.60 -12.91 -0.89
C GLY A 93 11.22 -11.91 -1.99
N ALA A 94 9.98 -11.40 -1.96
CA ALA A 94 9.46 -10.50 -2.98
C ALA A 94 9.91 -9.04 -2.79
N PHE A 95 10.04 -8.59 -1.55
CA PHE A 95 10.38 -7.20 -1.22
C PHE A 95 11.80 -7.04 -0.67
N LYS A 96 12.33 -5.80 -0.65
CA LYS A 96 13.72 -5.51 -0.25
C LYS A 96 13.90 -5.23 1.24
N ASN A 97 12.80 -4.97 1.94
CA ASN A 97 12.71 -4.83 3.40
C ASN A 97 11.33 -5.28 3.89
N ASP A 98 11.13 -5.25 5.20
CA ASP A 98 9.92 -5.70 5.92
C ASP A 98 8.95 -4.56 6.27
N PHE A 99 9.17 -3.34 5.76
CA PHE A 99 8.34 -2.20 6.13
C PHE A 99 6.98 -2.25 5.41
N PRO A 100 5.84 -2.25 6.13
CA PRO A 100 4.53 -2.08 5.51
C PRO A 100 4.40 -0.70 4.87
N VAL A 101 3.72 -0.67 3.72
CA VAL A 101 3.27 0.55 3.05
C VAL A 101 1.74 0.59 3.12
N ILE A 102 1.18 1.71 3.58
CA ILE A 102 -0.26 1.98 3.50
C ILE A 102 -0.47 3.11 2.51
N PHE A 103 -1.30 2.85 1.49
CA PHE A 103 -1.69 3.88 0.53
C PHE A 103 -2.88 4.67 1.07
N VAL A 104 -2.74 5.98 1.18
CA VAL A 104 -3.70 6.85 1.89
C VAL A 104 -4.67 7.59 0.96
N ASN A 105 -4.59 7.35 -0.35
CA ASN A 105 -5.48 7.93 -1.36
C ASN A 105 -6.63 6.98 -1.73
N TYR A 106 -7.38 6.53 -0.72
CA TYR A 106 -8.57 5.69 -0.94
C TYR A 106 -9.64 6.30 -1.85
N PRO A 107 -9.91 7.62 -1.83
CA PRO A 107 -10.87 8.21 -2.77
C PRO A 107 -10.51 7.94 -4.23
N ASP A 108 -9.23 8.06 -4.59
CA ASP A 108 -8.74 7.80 -5.95
C ASP A 108 -8.94 6.33 -6.34
N ILE A 109 -8.65 5.41 -5.41
CA ILE A 109 -8.84 3.95 -5.60
C ILE A 109 -10.33 3.62 -5.77
N GLN A 110 -11.20 4.28 -4.99
CA GLN A 110 -12.65 4.11 -5.10
C GLN A 110 -13.20 4.65 -6.43
N GLU A 111 -12.62 5.73 -6.96
CA GLU A 111 -12.95 6.26 -8.28
C GLU A 111 -12.62 5.28 -9.40
N GLU A 112 -11.42 4.70 -9.38
CA GLU A 112 -11.07 3.67 -10.35
C GLU A 112 -12.03 2.45 -10.28
N LEU A 113 -12.36 2.00 -9.06
CA LEU A 113 -13.33 0.92 -8.85
C LEU A 113 -14.69 1.22 -9.47
N ARG A 114 -15.22 2.43 -9.26
CA ARG A 114 -16.51 2.85 -9.83
C ARG A 114 -16.45 2.89 -11.35
N ASN A 115 -15.40 3.49 -11.92
CA ASN A 115 -15.22 3.58 -13.36
C ASN A 115 -15.16 2.20 -13.99
N LYS A 116 -14.43 1.25 -13.38
CA LYS A 116 -14.37 -0.11 -13.87
C LYS A 116 -15.69 -0.86 -13.77
N ILE A 117 -16.46 -0.63 -12.69
CA ILE A 117 -17.80 -1.23 -12.56
C ILE A 117 -18.74 -0.72 -13.66
N LEU A 118 -18.71 0.58 -13.97
CA LEU A 118 -19.53 1.16 -15.05
C LEU A 118 -19.11 0.60 -16.42
N GLU A 119 -17.81 0.60 -16.73
CA GLU A 119 -17.25 0.03 -17.97
C GLU A 119 -17.72 -1.42 -18.19
N LEU A 120 -17.78 -2.23 -17.13
CA LEU A 120 -18.16 -3.63 -17.22
C LEU A 120 -19.67 -3.88 -17.27
N ARG A 121 -20.50 -2.91 -16.88
CA ARG A 121 -21.96 -2.98 -16.97
C ARG A 121 -22.47 -2.58 -18.34
N ASP A 122 -21.78 -1.65 -18.98
CA ASP A 122 -22.12 -1.11 -20.30
C ASP A 122 -21.57 -1.97 -21.47
N ALA A 123 -20.81 -3.04 -21.15
CA ALA A 123 -20.16 -3.96 -22.11
C ALA A 123 -20.81 -5.35 -22.12
#